data_AF-A0A392T5R7-F1
#
_entry.id   AF-A0A392T5R7-F1
#
_cell.length_a   1.000
_cell.length_b   1.000
_cell.length_c   1.000
_cell.angle_alpha   90.00
_cell.angle_beta   90.00
_cell.angle_gamma   90.00
#
_symmetry.space_group_name_H-M   'P 1'
#
loop_
_entity.id
_entity.type
_entity.pdbx_description
1 polymer ?
#
loop_
_entity_poly.entity_id
_entity_poly.type
_entity_poly.pdbx_seq_one_letter_code
_entity_poly.pdbx_strand_id
1 'polypeptide(L)' 'MHHTNAIAECFTIQMLAPEVPQDVLAELPSDIEPELAILLHTYQKLFHKPSGLPPPREQMHEIQLQEGTTPVK' A
#
# COMPACT_ATOMS: atom_id res chain seq x y z
N MET A 1 6.60 -24.14 -43.45
CA MET A 1 6.13 -24.51 -42.09
C MET A 1 6.52 -23.38 -41.15
N HIS A 2 5.66 -22.38 -40.98
CA HIS A 2 5.95 -21.22 -40.13
C HIS A 2 5.60 -21.55 -38.68
N HIS A 3 6.62 -21.62 -37.81
CA HIS A 3 6.44 -21.78 -36.37
C HIS A 3 6.18 -20.40 -35.76
N THR A 4 4.93 -20.11 -35.40
CA THR A 4 4.59 -18.91 -34.64
C THR A 4 4.68 -19.22 -33.16
N ASN A 5 5.66 -18.61 -32.48
CA ASN A 5 5.73 -18.54 -31.01
C ASN A 5 4.63 -17.58 -30.53
N ALA A 6 3.39 -18.06 -30.45
CA ALA A 6 2.31 -17.30 -29.85
C ALA A 6 2.50 -17.30 -28.33
N ILE A 7 2.73 -16.13 -27.75
CA ILE A 7 2.73 -15.93 -26.30
C ILE A 7 1.26 -16.01 -25.87
N ALA A 8 0.92 -16.99 -25.03
CA ALA A 8 -0.40 -17.05 -24.42
C ALA A 8 -0.48 -15.96 -23.35
N GLU A 9 -1.38 -15.00 -23.54
CA GLU A 9 -1.70 -14.00 -22.53
C GLU A 9 -2.62 -14.64 -21.48
N CYS A 10 -2.09 -14.82 -20.26
CA CYS A 10 -2.87 -15.29 -19.12
C CYS A 10 -3.49 -14.10 -18.40
N PHE A 11 -4.82 -14.06 -18.33
CA PHE A 11 -5.56 -13.08 -17.56
C PHE A 11 -6.11 -13.72 -16.28
N THR A 12 -5.96 -13.01 -15.16
CA THR A 12 -6.51 -13.43 -13.87
C THR A 12 -7.68 -12.53 -13.51
N ILE A 13 -8.86 -13.10 -13.32
CA ILE A 13 -10.03 -12.36 -12.80
C ILE A 13 -10.06 -12.56 -11.30
N GLN A 14 -9.96 -11.47 -10.55
CA GLN A 14 -10.06 -11.49 -9.09
C GLN A 14 -11.39 -10.83 -8.66
N MET A 15 -12.20 -11.55 -7.90
CA MET A 15 -13.36 -10.98 -7.23
C MET A 15 -12.87 -10.23 -5.99
N LEU A 16 -12.96 -8.90 -6.02
CA LEU A 16 -12.72 -8.06 -4.86
C LEU A 16 -14.01 -8.04 -4.02
N ALA A 17 -13.91 -8.44 -2.76
CA ALA A 17 -15.00 -8.20 -1.83
C ALA A 17 -15.23 -6.67 -1.75
N PRO A 18 -16.49 -6.21 -1.69
CA PRO A 18 -16.75 -4.79 -1.45
C PRO A 18 -16.08 -4.41 -0.13
N GLU A 19 -15.14 -3.47 -0.18
CA GLU A 19 -14.62 -2.82 1.02
C GLU A 19 -15.78 -2.08 1.66
N VAL A 20 -16.38 -2.68 2.68
CA VAL A 20 -17.18 -1.92 3.65
C VAL A 20 -16.15 -1.15 4.47
N PRO A 21 -16.11 0.20 4.40
CA PRO A 21 -15.23 0.96 5.26
C PRO A 21 -15.65 0.64 6.69
N GLN A 22 -14.82 -0.12 7.41
CA GLN A 22 -14.99 -0.23 8.84
C GLN A 22 -14.73 1.16 9.41
N ASP A 23 -15.70 1.70 10.13
CA ASP A 23 -15.54 3.01 10.77
C ASP A 23 -14.52 2.86 11.89
N VAL A 24 -13.24 3.14 11.56
CA VAL A 24 -12.08 3.01 12.46
C VAL A 24 -12.24 3.89 13.70
N LEU A 25 -13.11 4.90 13.64
CA LEU A 25 -13.36 5.87 14.70
C LEU A 25 -14.70 5.65 15.41
N ALA A 26 -15.38 4.51 15.19
CA ALA A 26 -16.66 4.19 15.84
C ALA A 26 -16.57 4.13 17.38
N GLU A 27 -15.37 3.94 17.93
CA GLU A 27 -15.11 3.84 19.38
C GLU A 27 -14.54 5.14 19.98
N LEU A 28 -14.67 6.29 19.31
CA LEU A 28 -14.21 7.55 19.90
C LEU A 28 -14.95 7.87 21.21
N PRO A 29 -14.23 8.33 22.26
CA PRO A 29 -14.86 8.75 23.51
C PRO A 29 -15.89 9.86 23.27
N SER A 30 -17.03 9.79 23.96
CA SER A 30 -18.10 10.78 23.83
C SER A 30 -17.76 12.15 24.44
N ASP A 31 -16.72 12.20 25.26
CA ASP A 31 -16.20 13.39 25.95
C ASP A 31 -14.98 13.99 25.24
N ILE A 32 -14.65 13.53 24.03
CA ILE A 32 -13.56 14.09 23.24
C ILE A 32 -13.83 15.58 22.92
N GLU A 33 -12.76 16.36 22.93
CA GLU A 33 -12.81 17.77 22.57
C GLU A 33 -13.26 17.93 21.09
N PRO A 34 -14.20 18.84 20.78
CA PRO A 34 -14.82 18.92 19.46
C PRO A 34 -13.83 19.15 18.30
N GLU A 35 -12.81 19.97 18.50
CA GLU A 35 -11.82 20.26 17.45
C GLU A 35 -10.99 19.01 17.15
N LEU A 36 -10.62 18.23 18.16
CA LEU A 36 -10.00 16.91 17.99
C LEU A 36 -10.91 15.91 17.27
N ALA A 37 -12.21 15.87 17.59
CA ALA A 37 -13.17 15.00 16.88
C ALA A 37 -13.22 15.34 15.39
N ILE A 38 -13.29 16.63 15.06
CA ILE A 38 -13.28 17.13 13.68
C ILE A 38 -11.97 16.75 12.98
N LEU A 39 -10.83 16.93 13.65
CA LEU A 39 -9.52 16.59 13.09
C LEU A 39 -9.43 15.10 12.76
N LEU A 40 -9.80 14.23 13.70
CA LEU A 40 -9.77 12.78 13.52
C LEU A 40 -10.71 12.34 12.40
N HIS A 41 -11.92 12.86 12.36
CA HIS A 41 -12.87 12.56 11.28
C HIS A 41 -12.37 13.04 9.91
N THR A 42 -11.77 14.23 9.85
CA THR A 42 -11.19 14.82 8.62
C THR A 42 -10.08 13.94 8.05
N TYR A 43 -9.25 13.37 8.93
CA TYR A 43 -8.09 12.58 8.55
C TYR A 43 -8.27 11.06 8.77
N GLN A 44 -9.50 10.58 8.94
CA GLN A 44 -9.81 9.17 9.25
C GLN A 44 -9.13 8.18 8.28
N LYS A 45 -8.98 8.55 7.01
CA LYS A 45 -8.34 7.74 5.97
C LYS A 45 -6.88 7.40 6.26
N LEU A 46 -6.16 8.25 6.99
CA LEU A 46 -4.77 8.00 7.37
C LEU A 46 -4.62 6.84 8.36
N PHE A 47 -5.67 6.56 9.13
CA PHE A 47 -5.69 5.49 10.14
C PHE A 47 -6.25 4.17 9.62
N HIS A 48 -6.73 4.14 8.36
CA HIS A 48 -7.16 2.90 7.76
C HIS A 48 -5.98 1.96 7.57
N LYS A 49 -6.24 0.65 7.71
CA LYS A 49 -5.26 -0.36 7.39
C LYS A 49 -4.80 -0.16 5.93
N PRO A 50 -3.49 0.04 5.68
CA PRO A 50 -3.02 0.23 4.31
C PRO A 50 -3.31 -1.03 3.50
N SER A 51 -3.86 -0.83 2.30
CA SER A 51 -4.06 -1.88 1.30
C SER A 51 -3.04 -1.69 0.17
N GLY A 52 -2.28 -2.74 -0.12
CA GLY A 52 -1.27 -2.73 -1.19
C GLY A 52 0.14 -2.32 -0.77
N LEU A 53 1.01 -2.16 -1.77
CA LEU A 53 2.41 -1.74 -1.58
C LEU A 53 2.48 -0.23 -1.28
N PRO A 54 3.48 0.21 -0.49
CA PRO A 54 3.70 1.63 -0.29
C PRO A 54 3.96 2.34 -1.64
N PRO A 55 3.63 3.64 -1.74
CA PRO A 55 3.94 4.41 -2.94
C PRO A 55 5.44 4.39 -3.24
N PRO A 56 5.83 4.52 -4.52
CA PRO A 56 7.23 4.59 -4.90
C PRO A 56 7.89 5.80 -4.22
N ARG A 57 9.14 5.64 -3.79
CA ARG A 57 9.93 6.73 -3.25
C ARG A 57 10.42 7.62 -4.38
N GLU A 58 10.44 8.93 -4.17
CA GLU A 58 11.04 9.89 -5.12
C GLU A 58 12.55 9.66 -5.27
N GLN A 59 13.21 9.28 -4.19
CA GLN A 59 14.65 9.05 -4.13
C GLN A 59 14.95 7.56 -3.95
N MET A 60 15.67 6.99 -4.92
CA MET A 60 16.30 5.69 -4.76
C MET A 60 17.57 5.86 -3.94
N HIS A 61 17.57 5.30 -2.74
CA HIS A 61 18.73 5.28 -1.87
C HIS A 61 19.58 4.07 -2.24
N GLU A 62 20.87 4.30 -2.47
CA GLU A 62 21.84 3.25 -2.74
C GLU A 62 22.85 3.18 -1.59
N ILE A 63 23.21 1.96 -1.20
CA ILE A 63 24.30 1.74 -0.25
C ILE A 63 25.59 1.65 -1.07
N GLN A 64 26.45 2.65 -0.94
CA GLN A 64 27.75 2.64 -1.59
C GLN A 64 28.66 1.63 -0.90
N LEU A 65 29.15 0.66 -1.67
CA LEU A 65 30.06 -0.36 -1.18
C LEU A 65 31.51 0.15 -1.23
N GLN A 66 32.35 -0.34 -0.32
CA GLN A 66 33.79 -0.11 -0.41
C GLN A 66 34.35 -0.83 -1.64
N GLU A 67 35.38 -0.22 -2.26
CA GLU A 67 36.05 -0.81 -3.42
C GLU A 67 36.63 -2.19 -3.10
N GLY A 68 36.49 -3.14 -4.03
CA GLY A 68 36.99 -4.51 -3.86
C GLY A 68 36.10 -5.45 -3.04
N THR A 69 34.93 -5.00 -2.59
CA THR A 69 33.97 -5.86 -1.88
C THR A 69 33.22 -6.79 -2.83
N THR A 70 32.93 -8.00 -2.37
CA THR A 70 32.19 -9.03 -3.11
C THR A 70 30.98 -9.52 -2.31
N PRO A 71 29.93 -10.03 -2.96
CA PRO A 71 28.77 -10.59 -2.27
C PRO A 71 29.15 -11.78 -1.39
N VAL A 72 28.66 -11.79 -0.15
CA VAL A 72 28.78 -12.95 0.74
C VAL A 72 27.68 -13.95 0.39
N LYS A 73 28.00 -15.25 0.44
CA LYS A 73 27.07 -16.36 0.21
C LYS A 73 26.35 -16.78 1.49
#